data_AF-A0A329MIC3-F1
#
_entry.id   AF-A0A329MIC3-F1
#
_cell.length_a   1.000
_cell.length_b   1.000
_cell.length_c   1.000
_cell.angle_alpha   90.00
_cell.angle_beta   90.00
_cell.angle_gamma   90.00
#
_symmetry.space_group_name_H-M   'P 1'
#
loop_
_entity.id
_entity.type
_entity.pdbx_description
1 polymer ?
#
loop_
_entity_poly.entity_id
_entity_poly.type
_entity_poly.pdbx_seq_one_letter_code
_entity_poly.pdbx_strand_id
1 'polypeptide(L)'
;MEKVDIFKDIAERTGGDIYLGVVGAVRTGKSTFIKRFMETVVLPNIKSEADRIRAIDELPQSAAGRTIMTTEPKFVPNNAVQITVAEGLNVNIRLVDCVGYTVEGAKGYEDENGPRMISTPWFDEPIPFQEAAEIGTRKVIQEHSTLGVVITTDGSIAEIPRSSYVEAEERVIAELKEVGKPFILIINSMKPQSEPAQELRSELASKYDIPVMAMSVATMGEEDVMSALREVLYEFPVHEVNVNLPSWVMVLQDNHWLRSNFENSVRDTVQDIRRLRDVDRVVSQFSDYDFIERAALAGMNMGQGVAEIDLYAPDELYDKILMEVVGVEIRGKDHLLQLMQEFAHAKREYDQFAEALEMVKTTGYGIAPPTLAEMALDEPELIRQGSRFGVRLKATAPSIHMIRVDVESEFSPIIGTEKQSEELVRYLMQDFEDNPLKIWESDIFGRSLHSIVREGIQGKLAMMPDNARYKLQETLGRIINEGSGGLIAIIL
;
A
#
# COMPACT_ATOMS: atom_id res chain seq x y z
N MET A 1 -13.30 -5.82 -20.37
CA MET A 1 -12.58 -6.83 -19.58
C MET A 1 -11.53 -7.55 -20.42
N GLU A 2 -11.79 -8.00 -21.66
CA GLU A 2 -10.80 -8.75 -22.46
C GLU A 2 -9.53 -7.98 -22.90
N LYS A 3 -9.58 -6.66 -23.15
CA LYS A 3 -8.37 -5.88 -23.53
C LYS A 3 -7.37 -5.69 -22.37
N VAL A 4 -7.79 -5.94 -21.14
CA VAL A 4 -7.08 -5.56 -19.91
C VAL A 4 -6.13 -6.66 -19.44
N ASP A 5 -6.49 -7.93 -19.62
CA ASP A 5 -5.64 -9.09 -19.29
C ASP A 5 -4.40 -9.17 -20.20
N ILE A 6 -4.49 -8.66 -21.43
CA ILE A 6 -3.39 -8.68 -22.40
C ILE A 6 -2.14 -7.95 -21.86
N PHE A 7 -2.29 -6.89 -21.08
CA PHE A 7 -1.15 -6.11 -20.57
C PHE A 7 -0.45 -6.80 -19.41
N LYS A 8 -1.20 -7.34 -18.47
CA LYS A 8 -0.66 -8.15 -17.37
C LYS A 8 0.06 -9.37 -17.92
N ASP A 9 -0.52 -10.01 -18.92
CA ASP A 9 0.11 -11.13 -19.64
C ASP A 9 1.40 -10.72 -20.36
N ILE A 10 1.43 -9.56 -21.04
CA ILE A 10 2.66 -9.07 -21.69
C ILE A 10 3.73 -8.78 -20.63
N ALA A 11 3.37 -8.12 -19.53
CA ALA A 11 4.31 -7.68 -18.53
C ALA A 11 4.87 -8.83 -17.65
N GLU A 12 4.05 -9.84 -17.35
CA GLU A 12 4.49 -11.10 -16.72
C GLU A 12 5.40 -11.90 -17.66
N ARG A 13 5.08 -11.92 -18.97
CA ARG A 13 5.92 -12.58 -19.98
C ARG A 13 7.24 -11.87 -20.23
N THR A 14 7.29 -10.55 -20.07
CA THR A 14 8.51 -9.76 -20.22
C THR A 14 9.34 -9.69 -18.94
N GLY A 15 8.89 -10.31 -17.84
CA GLY A 15 9.61 -10.30 -16.57
C GLY A 15 9.73 -8.91 -15.94
N GLY A 16 8.80 -7.99 -16.27
CA GLY A 16 8.85 -6.60 -15.84
C GLY A 16 9.66 -5.66 -16.75
N ASP A 17 10.25 -6.18 -17.83
CA ASP A 17 10.94 -5.33 -18.83
C ASP A 17 9.94 -4.57 -19.70
N ILE A 18 10.27 -3.30 -19.98
CA ILE A 18 9.48 -2.37 -20.78
C ILE A 18 10.00 -2.33 -22.21
N TYR A 19 9.14 -2.74 -23.13
CA TYR A 19 9.38 -2.77 -24.57
C TYR A 19 8.79 -1.51 -25.20
N LEU A 20 9.64 -0.60 -25.62
CA LEU A 20 9.27 0.64 -26.29
C LEU A 20 9.23 0.42 -27.81
N GLY A 21 8.03 0.23 -28.35
CA GLY A 21 7.79 0.06 -29.77
C GLY A 21 7.79 1.40 -30.49
N VAL A 22 8.78 1.62 -31.37
CA VAL A 22 8.90 2.86 -32.15
C VAL A 22 8.25 2.65 -33.52
N VAL A 23 7.17 3.37 -33.78
CA VAL A 23 6.29 3.17 -34.95
C VAL A 23 6.06 4.49 -35.69
N GLY A 24 5.56 4.41 -36.93
CA GLY A 24 5.30 5.58 -37.77
C GLY A 24 5.72 5.36 -39.22
N ALA A 25 5.47 6.35 -40.07
CA ALA A 25 5.74 6.25 -41.49
C ALA A 25 7.24 6.12 -41.83
N VAL A 26 7.56 5.63 -43.03
CA VAL A 26 8.93 5.66 -43.54
C VAL A 26 9.46 7.08 -43.65
N ARG A 27 10.77 7.26 -43.45
CA ARG A 27 11.45 8.57 -43.52
C ARG A 27 10.96 9.63 -42.53
N THR A 28 10.26 9.26 -41.45
CA THR A 28 9.93 10.19 -40.34
C THR A 28 11.07 10.33 -39.32
N GLY A 29 12.14 9.53 -39.44
CA GLY A 29 13.29 9.57 -38.54
C GLY A 29 13.31 8.50 -37.44
N LYS A 30 12.51 7.42 -37.57
CA LYS A 30 12.45 6.31 -36.59
C LYS A 30 13.82 5.72 -36.22
N SER A 31 14.59 5.26 -37.20
CA SER A 31 15.90 4.64 -36.92
C SER A 31 16.89 5.66 -36.34
N THR A 32 16.75 6.95 -36.68
CA THR A 32 17.53 8.03 -36.06
C THR A 32 17.16 8.21 -34.59
N PHE A 33 15.87 8.15 -34.25
CA PHE A 33 15.39 8.21 -32.87
C PHE A 33 15.95 7.05 -32.04
N ILE A 34 15.82 5.82 -32.54
CA ILE A 34 16.34 4.62 -31.84
C ILE A 34 17.83 4.73 -31.61
N LYS A 35 18.59 5.11 -32.66
CA LYS A 35 20.04 5.28 -32.55
C LYS A 35 20.42 6.31 -31.49
N ARG A 36 19.79 7.49 -31.52
CA ARG A 36 20.05 8.57 -30.55
C ARG A 36 19.62 8.18 -29.12
N PHE A 37 18.48 7.52 -28.97
CA PHE A 37 18.02 7.02 -27.67
C PHE A 37 19.05 6.05 -27.08
N MET A 38 19.55 5.14 -27.90
CA MET A 38 20.57 4.19 -27.50
C MET A 38 21.90 4.85 -27.14
N GLU A 39 22.40 5.76 -27.99
CA GLU A 39 23.67 6.46 -27.78
C GLU A 39 23.67 7.33 -26.52
N THR A 40 22.57 8.02 -26.27
CA THR A 40 22.52 9.06 -25.24
C THR A 40 22.04 8.54 -23.88
N VAL A 41 21.15 7.55 -23.84
CA VAL A 41 20.56 7.07 -22.57
C VAL A 41 20.88 5.62 -22.29
N VAL A 42 20.77 4.71 -23.25
CA VAL A 42 20.95 3.27 -22.96
C VAL A 42 22.42 2.90 -22.78
N LEU A 43 23.28 3.22 -23.76
CA LEU A 43 24.69 2.83 -23.76
C LEU A 43 25.51 3.39 -22.59
N PRO A 44 25.28 4.63 -22.11
CA PRO A 44 25.96 5.15 -20.92
C PRO A 44 25.58 4.42 -19.62
N ASN A 45 24.39 3.83 -19.55
CA ASN A 45 23.89 3.10 -18.38
C ASN A 45 24.33 1.62 -18.35
N ILE A 46 24.98 1.11 -19.41
CA ILE A 46 25.54 -0.25 -19.43
C ILE A 46 26.89 -0.27 -18.71
N LYS A 47 26.95 -0.95 -17.55
CA LYS A 47 28.16 -1.06 -16.72
C LYS A 47 29.25 -1.95 -17.34
N SER A 48 28.86 -2.95 -18.12
CA SER A 48 29.75 -3.95 -18.71
C SER A 48 30.22 -3.53 -20.09
N GLU A 49 31.54 -3.42 -20.28
CA GLU A 49 32.14 -3.01 -21.56
C GLU A 49 31.83 -4.01 -22.69
N ALA A 50 31.81 -5.30 -22.39
CA ALA A 50 31.46 -6.35 -23.36
C ALA A 50 29.99 -6.28 -23.80
N ASP A 51 29.08 -5.91 -22.90
CA ASP A 51 27.65 -5.74 -23.23
C ASP A 51 27.43 -4.44 -24.00
N ARG A 52 28.20 -3.39 -23.68
CA ARG A 52 28.15 -2.12 -24.39
C ARG A 52 28.61 -2.26 -25.85
N ILE A 53 29.70 -3.00 -26.10
CA ILE A 53 30.18 -3.27 -27.46
C ILE A 53 29.14 -4.06 -28.26
N ARG A 54 28.55 -5.11 -27.65
CA ARG A 54 27.46 -5.88 -28.28
C ARG A 54 26.25 -5.01 -28.62
N ALA A 55 25.82 -4.15 -27.69
CA ALA A 55 24.70 -3.24 -27.91
C ALA A 55 24.97 -2.23 -29.05
N ILE A 56 26.23 -1.79 -29.23
CA ILE A 56 26.63 -0.92 -30.36
C ILE A 56 26.52 -1.67 -31.69
N ASP A 57 27.00 -2.90 -31.76
CA ASP A 57 26.91 -3.75 -32.97
C ASP A 57 25.45 -4.10 -33.33
N GLU A 58 24.56 -4.08 -32.33
CA GLU A 58 23.13 -4.32 -32.51
C GLU A 58 22.36 -3.09 -33.03
N LEU A 59 22.95 -1.89 -33.06
CA LEU A 59 22.25 -0.68 -33.50
C LEU A 59 21.85 -0.74 -34.98
N PRO A 60 20.67 -0.18 -35.34
CA PRO A 60 20.30 -0.03 -36.73
C PRO A 60 21.27 0.92 -37.45
N GLN A 61 21.78 0.49 -38.60
CA GLN A 61 22.63 1.29 -39.48
C GLN A 61 21.80 2.42 -40.12
N SER A 62 21.90 3.63 -39.58
CA SER A 62 21.25 4.82 -40.15
C SER A 62 22.05 5.30 -41.38
N ALA A 63 21.61 4.94 -42.60
CA ALA A 63 22.18 5.49 -43.83
C ALA A 63 21.37 6.72 -44.28
N ALA A 64 22.04 7.81 -44.67
CA ALA A 64 21.44 8.99 -45.31
C ALA A 64 20.93 8.72 -46.76
N GLY A 65 20.62 7.46 -47.09
CA GLY A 65 20.25 7.00 -48.42
C GLY A 65 18.74 6.93 -48.64
N ARG A 66 18.33 6.90 -49.91
CA ARG A 66 16.91 6.79 -50.33
C ARG A 66 16.31 5.40 -50.09
N THR A 67 17.13 4.39 -49.78
CA THR A 67 16.73 2.98 -49.64
C THR A 67 16.31 2.65 -48.20
N ILE A 68 15.19 1.95 -48.04
CA ILE A 68 14.69 1.47 -46.74
C ILE A 68 15.52 0.27 -46.30
N MET A 69 16.06 0.33 -45.08
CA MET A 69 16.95 -0.70 -44.53
C MET A 69 16.25 -1.65 -43.54
N THR A 70 15.29 -1.15 -42.77
CA THR A 70 14.55 -1.97 -41.78
C THR A 70 13.49 -2.79 -42.50
N THR A 71 13.78 -4.08 -42.69
CA THR A 71 12.88 -5.04 -43.34
C THR A 71 12.14 -5.94 -42.35
N GLU A 72 12.63 -6.05 -41.12
CA GLU A 72 12.08 -6.88 -40.05
C GLU A 72 12.18 -6.16 -38.69
N PRO A 73 11.27 -6.43 -37.73
CA PRO A 73 11.35 -5.86 -36.40
C PRO A 73 12.59 -6.32 -35.63
N LYS A 74 13.31 -5.38 -35.02
CA LYS A 74 14.53 -5.69 -34.24
C LYS A 74 14.43 -5.17 -32.82
N PHE A 75 14.73 -6.04 -31.86
CA PHE A 75 14.81 -5.69 -30.44
C PHE A 75 16.24 -5.26 -30.10
N VAL A 76 16.40 -4.06 -29.56
CA VAL A 76 17.73 -3.47 -29.28
C VAL A 76 17.70 -2.75 -27.93
N PRO A 77 18.61 -3.05 -26.98
CA PRO A 77 19.59 -4.13 -27.00
C PRO A 77 18.97 -5.50 -26.71
N ASN A 78 19.74 -6.59 -26.83
CA ASN A 78 19.24 -7.94 -26.57
C ASN A 78 18.78 -8.20 -25.12
N ASN A 79 19.44 -7.57 -24.16
CA ASN A 79 19.05 -7.60 -22.74
C ASN A 79 18.52 -6.22 -22.34
N ALA A 80 17.48 -6.16 -21.52
CA ALA A 80 16.97 -4.89 -21.03
C ALA A 80 18.01 -4.19 -20.13
N VAL A 81 18.02 -2.85 -20.19
CA VAL A 81 18.95 -2.01 -19.43
C VAL A 81 18.14 -1.17 -18.45
N GLN A 82 18.56 -1.18 -17.18
CA GLN A 82 17.94 -0.36 -16.14
C GLN A 82 18.31 1.11 -16.31
N ILE A 83 17.30 1.98 -16.33
CA ILE A 83 17.41 3.43 -16.44
C ILE A 83 16.58 4.06 -15.33
N THR A 84 17.15 5.04 -14.63
CA THR A 84 16.45 5.85 -13.64
C THR A 84 15.91 7.11 -14.32
N VAL A 85 14.59 7.26 -14.39
CA VAL A 85 13.92 8.35 -15.13
C VAL A 85 13.55 9.53 -14.23
N ALA A 86 13.18 9.22 -12.99
CA ALA A 86 12.90 10.15 -11.91
C ALA A 86 13.18 9.46 -10.57
N GLU A 87 13.12 10.22 -9.48
CA GLU A 87 13.19 9.65 -8.13
C GLU A 87 12.05 8.64 -7.93
N GLY A 88 12.36 7.43 -7.43
CA GLY A 88 11.39 6.33 -7.30
C GLY A 88 11.00 5.62 -8.61
N LEU A 89 11.44 6.12 -9.78
CA LEU A 89 11.05 5.60 -11.10
C LEU A 89 12.23 4.95 -11.84
N ASN A 90 12.43 3.64 -11.58
CA ASN A 90 13.42 2.81 -12.26
C ASN A 90 12.74 1.87 -13.26
N VAL A 91 13.26 1.81 -14.48
CA VAL A 91 12.68 0.99 -15.55
C VAL A 91 13.75 0.21 -16.30
N ASN A 92 13.45 -1.04 -16.64
CA ASN A 92 14.26 -1.83 -17.55
C ASN A 92 13.74 -1.63 -18.97
N ILE A 93 14.54 -1.08 -19.87
CA ILE A 93 14.07 -0.70 -21.22
C ILE A 93 14.69 -1.57 -22.29
N ARG A 94 13.86 -1.92 -23.28
CA ARG A 94 14.25 -2.48 -24.57
C ARG A 94 13.49 -1.77 -25.69
N LEU A 95 14.18 -1.36 -26.76
CA LEU A 95 13.54 -0.73 -27.91
C LEU A 95 13.16 -1.79 -28.93
N VAL A 96 12.07 -1.54 -29.65
CA VAL A 96 11.66 -2.35 -30.80
C VAL A 96 11.55 -1.44 -32.02
N ASP A 97 12.44 -1.66 -33.00
CA ASP A 97 12.40 -0.97 -34.29
C ASP A 97 11.33 -1.64 -35.16
N CYS A 98 10.16 -1.00 -35.31
CA CYS A 98 9.10 -1.50 -36.18
C CYS A 98 9.27 -1.00 -37.62
N VAL A 99 8.82 -1.80 -38.59
CA VAL A 99 8.88 -1.41 -39.99
C VAL A 99 7.95 -0.22 -40.22
N GLY A 100 8.39 0.73 -41.05
CA GLY A 100 7.62 1.94 -41.31
C GLY A 100 6.43 1.71 -42.22
N TYR A 101 5.30 2.37 -41.90
CA TYR A 101 4.16 2.46 -42.81
C TYR A 101 4.56 3.23 -44.06
N THR A 102 4.09 2.78 -45.21
CA THR A 102 4.38 3.40 -46.50
C THR A 102 3.67 4.74 -46.65
N VAL A 103 4.30 5.68 -47.35
CA VAL A 103 3.72 6.97 -47.72
C VAL A 103 3.92 7.22 -49.20
N GLU A 104 2.97 7.91 -49.82
CA GLU A 104 3.07 8.31 -51.22
C GLU A 104 4.36 9.13 -51.46
N GLY A 105 5.17 8.71 -52.43
CA GLY A 105 6.45 9.35 -52.76
C GLY A 105 7.70 8.73 -52.12
N ALA A 106 7.57 7.74 -51.23
CA ALA A 106 8.72 7.00 -50.69
C ALA A 106 9.23 5.93 -51.69
N LYS A 107 10.37 6.22 -52.36
CA LYS A 107 11.04 5.24 -53.24
C LYS A 107 11.78 4.17 -52.43
N GLY A 108 11.64 2.89 -52.80
CA GLY A 108 12.38 1.75 -52.23
C GLY A 108 11.59 0.44 -52.02
N TYR A 109 10.28 0.43 -52.35
CA TYR A 109 9.39 -0.75 -52.22
C TYR A 109 9.06 -1.44 -53.55
N GLU A 110 9.33 -0.77 -54.67
CA GLU A 110 9.07 -1.24 -56.03
C GLU A 110 10.42 -1.50 -56.73
N ASP A 111 10.55 -2.67 -57.35
CA ASP A 111 11.62 -2.96 -58.32
C ASP A 111 11.15 -2.56 -59.74
N GLU A 112 12.05 -2.58 -60.74
CA GLU A 112 11.72 -2.26 -62.15
C GLU A 112 10.57 -3.10 -62.75
N ASN A 113 10.14 -4.18 -62.08
CA ASN A 113 9.08 -5.10 -62.50
C ASN A 113 7.85 -5.16 -61.57
N GLY A 114 7.70 -4.24 -60.60
CA GLY A 114 6.54 -4.18 -59.69
C GLY A 114 6.90 -4.39 -58.20
N PRO A 115 5.89 -4.62 -57.32
CA PRO A 115 6.10 -4.73 -55.89
C PRO A 115 6.97 -5.94 -55.54
N ARG A 116 7.98 -5.73 -54.69
CA ARG A 116 8.90 -6.78 -54.23
C ARG A 116 8.15 -7.82 -53.40
N MET A 117 8.20 -9.09 -53.77
CA MET A 117 7.52 -10.19 -53.05
C MET A 117 8.46 -10.87 -52.07
N ILE A 118 7.98 -11.24 -50.88
CA ILE A 118 8.75 -12.00 -49.89
C ILE A 118 7.96 -13.18 -49.33
N SER A 119 8.66 -14.27 -49.02
CA SER A 119 8.08 -15.40 -48.31
C SER A 119 8.17 -15.14 -46.81
N THR A 120 7.07 -15.33 -46.11
CA THR A 120 7.00 -15.13 -44.65
C THR A 120 6.52 -16.40 -43.97
N PRO A 121 6.88 -16.66 -42.70
CA PRO A 121 6.39 -17.82 -41.97
C PRO A 121 4.89 -17.74 -41.60
N TRP A 122 4.21 -16.65 -41.95
CA TRP A 122 2.80 -16.41 -41.61
C TRP A 122 1.84 -16.72 -42.76
N PHE A 123 2.34 -16.90 -43.97
CA PHE A 123 1.55 -17.16 -45.18
C PHE A 123 2.24 -18.21 -46.05
N ASP A 124 1.45 -19.14 -46.61
CA ASP A 124 1.95 -20.18 -47.50
C ASP A 124 2.36 -19.64 -48.89
N GLU A 125 1.79 -18.52 -49.32
CA GLU A 125 2.12 -17.84 -50.57
C GLU A 125 3.00 -16.60 -50.32
N PRO A 126 3.97 -16.28 -51.22
CA PRO A 126 4.71 -15.03 -51.15
C PRO A 126 3.76 -13.85 -51.23
N ILE A 127 3.85 -12.94 -50.27
CA ILE A 127 3.05 -11.71 -50.21
C ILE A 127 3.92 -10.49 -50.55
N PRO A 128 3.32 -9.37 -50.99
CA PRO A 128 4.05 -8.13 -51.19
C PRO A 128 4.80 -7.73 -49.91
N PHE A 129 6.03 -7.27 -50.06
CA PHE A 129 6.91 -6.87 -48.96
C PHE A 129 6.28 -5.81 -48.05
N GLN A 130 5.50 -4.91 -48.64
CA GLN A 130 4.72 -3.91 -47.91
C GLN A 130 3.70 -4.55 -46.97
N GLU A 131 2.95 -5.54 -47.44
CA GLU A 131 1.91 -6.23 -46.67
C GLU A 131 2.54 -7.09 -45.55
N ALA A 132 3.64 -7.78 -45.85
CA ALA A 132 4.40 -8.53 -44.85
C ALA A 132 4.94 -7.64 -43.72
N ALA A 133 5.50 -6.47 -44.07
CA ALA A 133 6.03 -5.50 -43.13
C ALA A 133 4.93 -4.91 -42.23
N GLU A 134 3.76 -4.61 -42.79
CA GLU A 134 2.61 -4.12 -42.04
C GLU A 134 2.09 -5.18 -41.06
N ILE A 135 1.95 -6.44 -41.50
CA ILE A 135 1.49 -7.55 -40.64
C ILE A 135 2.50 -7.82 -39.51
N GLY A 136 3.79 -7.84 -39.81
CA GLY A 136 4.85 -8.02 -38.81
C GLY A 136 4.85 -6.89 -37.78
N THR A 137 4.71 -5.65 -38.22
CA THR A 137 4.62 -4.47 -37.34
C THR A 137 3.40 -4.54 -36.45
N ARG A 138 2.23 -4.90 -37.00
CA ARG A 138 1.00 -5.07 -36.24
C ARG A 138 1.13 -6.14 -35.15
N LYS A 139 1.73 -7.29 -35.46
CA LYS A 139 1.97 -8.36 -34.47
C LYS A 139 2.91 -7.92 -33.36
N VAL A 140 4.01 -7.25 -33.69
CA VAL A 140 4.97 -6.76 -32.68
C VAL A 140 4.35 -5.68 -31.79
N ILE A 141 3.56 -4.78 -32.39
CA ILE A 141 2.79 -3.79 -31.66
C ILE A 141 1.79 -4.50 -30.75
N GLN A 142 1.10 -5.56 -31.18
CA GLN A 142 0.07 -6.25 -30.37
C GLN A 142 0.65 -7.17 -29.28
N GLU A 143 1.69 -7.95 -29.59
CA GLU A 143 2.12 -9.08 -28.77
C GLU A 143 3.36 -8.80 -27.92
N HIS A 144 4.19 -7.80 -28.28
CA HIS A 144 5.54 -7.65 -27.70
C HIS A 144 5.89 -6.25 -27.18
N SER A 145 5.26 -5.18 -27.67
CA SER A 145 5.53 -3.82 -27.15
C SER A 145 4.66 -3.52 -25.94
N THR A 146 5.24 -3.03 -24.83
CA THR A 146 4.47 -2.57 -23.67
C THR A 146 4.01 -1.12 -23.85
N LEU A 147 4.81 -0.30 -24.53
CA LEU A 147 4.56 1.13 -24.77
C LEU A 147 4.89 1.52 -26.22
N GLY A 148 4.20 2.53 -26.76
CA GLY A 148 4.40 3.02 -28.12
C GLY A 148 5.01 4.41 -28.19
N VAL A 149 5.87 4.64 -29.18
CA VAL A 149 6.30 5.98 -29.61
C VAL A 149 6.02 6.11 -31.10
N VAL A 150 5.07 6.96 -31.45
CA VAL A 150 4.76 7.27 -32.85
C VAL A 150 5.63 8.43 -33.29
N ILE A 151 6.36 8.28 -34.39
CA ILE A 151 7.17 9.36 -34.96
C ILE A 151 6.56 9.81 -36.28
N THR A 152 6.17 11.08 -36.29
CA THR A 152 5.69 11.82 -37.47
C THR A 152 6.62 13.01 -37.77
N THR A 153 6.32 13.80 -38.79
CA THR A 153 7.09 14.98 -39.16
C THR A 153 6.19 16.13 -39.58
N ASP A 154 6.64 17.36 -39.35
CA ASP A 154 6.05 18.59 -39.90
C ASP A 154 6.41 18.82 -41.39
N GLY A 155 7.16 17.89 -42.01
CA GLY A 155 7.64 17.99 -43.39
C GLY A 155 8.94 18.76 -43.54
N SER A 156 9.57 19.23 -42.46
CA SER A 156 10.83 19.97 -42.52
C SER A 156 12.06 19.07 -42.70
N ILE A 157 11.98 17.78 -42.35
CA ILE A 157 13.13 16.87 -42.28
C ILE A 157 13.41 16.08 -43.56
N ALA A 158 12.44 16.01 -44.47
CA ALA A 158 12.48 15.17 -45.67
C ALA A 158 11.99 15.95 -46.90
N GLU A 159 12.30 15.44 -48.09
CA GLU A 159 11.80 15.98 -49.38
C GLU A 159 10.27 15.75 -49.57
N ILE A 160 9.62 15.03 -48.65
CA ILE A 160 8.21 14.64 -48.73
C ILE A 160 7.38 15.65 -47.92
N PRO A 161 6.31 16.23 -48.49
CA PRO A 161 5.47 17.18 -47.77
C PRO A 161 4.67 16.51 -46.66
N ARG A 162 4.33 17.26 -45.61
CA ARG A 162 3.51 16.80 -44.47
C ARG A 162 2.24 16.08 -44.90
N SER A 163 1.56 16.58 -45.94
CA SER A 163 0.30 16.03 -46.45
C SER A 163 0.38 14.54 -46.77
N SER A 164 1.54 14.07 -47.27
CA SER A 164 1.75 12.66 -47.61
C SER A 164 1.90 11.74 -46.38
N TYR A 165 2.07 12.31 -45.18
CA TYR A 165 2.21 11.57 -43.92
C TYR A 165 0.92 11.48 -43.11
N VAL A 166 -0.09 12.30 -43.42
CA VAL A 166 -1.31 12.42 -42.58
C VAL A 166 -2.10 11.11 -42.54
N GLU A 167 -2.30 10.46 -43.69
CA GLU A 167 -3.06 9.21 -43.76
C GLU A 167 -2.37 8.07 -42.98
N ALA A 168 -1.06 7.92 -43.16
CA ALA A 168 -0.28 6.92 -42.44
C ALA A 168 -0.25 7.19 -40.93
N GLU A 169 -0.17 8.45 -40.51
CA GLU A 169 -0.25 8.85 -39.10
C GLU A 169 -1.61 8.52 -38.48
N GLU A 170 -2.71 8.88 -39.16
CA GLU A 170 -4.07 8.59 -38.70
C GLU A 170 -4.30 7.09 -38.53
N ARG A 171 -3.83 6.29 -39.50
CA ARG A 171 -3.92 4.84 -39.45
C ARG A 171 -3.14 4.25 -38.28
N VAL A 172 -1.89 4.66 -38.06
CA VAL A 172 -1.06 4.16 -36.94
C VAL A 172 -1.68 4.50 -35.59
N ILE A 173 -2.19 5.73 -35.44
CA ILE A 173 -2.83 6.18 -34.20
C ILE A 173 -4.12 5.40 -33.94
N ALA A 174 -4.93 5.17 -34.98
CA ALA A 174 -6.14 4.37 -34.86
C ALA A 174 -5.84 2.92 -34.43
N GLU A 175 -4.83 2.28 -35.05
CA GLU A 175 -4.41 0.92 -34.69
C GLU A 175 -3.92 0.85 -33.24
N LEU A 176 -3.09 1.79 -32.78
CA LEU A 176 -2.61 1.81 -31.39
C LEU A 176 -3.74 2.02 -30.37
N LYS A 177 -4.69 2.91 -30.68
CA LYS A 177 -5.90 3.12 -29.86
C LYS A 177 -6.79 1.89 -29.81
N GLU A 178 -6.93 1.17 -30.92
CA GLU A 178 -7.71 -0.07 -30.99
C GLU A 178 -7.07 -1.16 -30.11
N VAL A 179 -5.75 -1.31 -30.15
CA VAL A 179 -5.01 -2.25 -29.29
C VAL A 179 -5.06 -1.79 -27.82
N GLY A 180 -5.23 -0.50 -27.56
CA GLY A 180 -5.34 0.07 -26.22
C GLY A 180 -3.98 0.26 -25.53
N LYS A 181 -2.88 0.27 -26.30
CA LYS A 181 -1.53 0.48 -25.74
C LYS A 181 -1.31 1.95 -25.43
N PRO A 182 -0.59 2.30 -24.36
CA PRO A 182 -0.21 3.68 -24.13
C PRO A 182 0.86 4.10 -25.11
N PHE A 183 0.74 5.30 -25.67
CA PHE A 183 1.73 5.85 -26.60
C PHE A 183 1.74 7.37 -26.60
N ILE A 184 2.86 7.93 -27.06
CA ILE A 184 2.99 9.36 -27.36
C ILE A 184 3.25 9.56 -28.85
N LEU A 185 3.02 10.79 -29.32
CA LEU A 185 3.36 11.21 -30.67
C LEU A 185 4.53 12.21 -30.64
N ILE A 186 5.59 11.92 -31.39
CA ILE A 186 6.73 12.80 -31.57
C ILE A 186 6.67 13.38 -32.99
N ILE A 187 6.57 14.71 -33.08
CA ILE A 187 6.72 15.48 -34.32
C ILE A 187 8.21 15.78 -34.49
N ASN A 188 8.85 15.08 -35.41
CA ASN A 188 10.23 15.33 -35.78
C ASN A 188 10.33 16.54 -36.72
N SER A 189 11.01 17.57 -36.24
CA SER A 189 11.16 18.86 -36.92
C SER A 189 12.61 19.35 -36.89
N MET A 190 13.03 20.07 -37.93
CA MET A 190 14.27 20.84 -37.92
C MET A 190 14.18 22.08 -37.00
N LYS A 191 12.96 22.57 -36.73
CA LYS A 191 12.70 23.78 -35.92
C LYS A 191 11.53 23.54 -34.95
N PRO A 192 11.71 22.69 -33.93
CA PRO A 192 10.62 22.28 -33.04
C PRO A 192 9.99 23.45 -32.27
N GLN A 193 10.75 24.53 -32.02
CA GLN A 193 10.27 25.73 -31.31
C GLN A 193 9.63 26.78 -32.23
N SER A 194 9.50 26.51 -33.53
CA SER A 194 8.84 27.42 -34.45
C SER A 194 7.32 27.42 -34.24
N GLU A 195 6.69 28.56 -34.49
CA GLU A 195 5.22 28.72 -34.37
C GLU A 195 4.45 27.64 -35.16
N PRO A 196 4.78 27.32 -36.44
CA PRO A 196 4.06 26.26 -37.17
C PRO A 196 4.20 24.87 -36.54
N ALA A 197 5.35 24.54 -35.95
CA ALA A 197 5.57 23.25 -35.31
C ALA A 197 4.79 23.14 -33.99
N GLN A 198 4.67 24.25 -33.25
CA GLN A 198 3.91 24.30 -31.99
C GLN A 198 2.40 24.31 -32.24
N GLU A 199 1.93 24.99 -33.28
CA GLU A 199 0.53 24.92 -33.74
C GLU A 199 0.15 23.49 -34.11
N LEU A 200 0.98 22.82 -34.93
CA LEU A 200 0.75 21.42 -35.29
C LEU A 200 0.74 20.52 -34.05
N ARG A 201 1.64 20.73 -33.09
CA ARG A 201 1.65 19.98 -31.83
C ARG A 201 0.31 20.11 -31.09
N SER A 202 -0.19 21.33 -30.93
CA SER A 202 -1.46 21.60 -30.26
C SER A 202 -2.66 21.03 -31.02
N GLU A 203 -2.66 21.12 -32.35
CA GLU A 203 -3.68 20.54 -33.22
C GLU A 203 -3.74 19.02 -33.04
N LEU A 204 -2.61 18.32 -33.17
CA LEU A 204 -2.57 16.85 -33.07
C LEU A 204 -2.87 16.38 -31.64
N ALA A 205 -2.44 17.13 -30.61
CA ALA A 205 -2.77 16.82 -29.22
C ALA A 205 -4.28 16.90 -28.98
N SER A 206 -4.95 17.94 -29.48
CA SER A 206 -6.40 18.07 -29.35
C SER A 206 -7.17 17.07 -30.22
N LYS A 207 -6.68 16.80 -31.45
CA LYS A 207 -7.33 15.89 -32.40
C LYS A 207 -7.31 14.45 -31.91
N TYR A 208 -6.17 14.03 -31.35
CA TYR A 208 -5.96 12.64 -30.96
C TYR A 208 -6.08 12.40 -29.46
N ASP A 209 -6.18 13.43 -28.62
CA ASP A 209 -6.27 13.28 -27.16
C ASP A 209 -5.12 12.41 -26.59
N ILE A 210 -3.90 12.71 -27.03
CA ILE A 210 -2.65 12.04 -26.61
C ILE A 210 -1.55 13.08 -26.38
N PRO A 211 -0.52 12.77 -25.58
CA PRO A 211 0.65 13.62 -25.47
C PRO A 211 1.38 13.73 -26.81
N VAL A 212 1.65 14.97 -27.23
CA VAL A 212 2.40 15.27 -28.45
C VAL A 212 3.60 16.13 -28.12
N MET A 213 4.79 15.71 -28.57
CA MET A 213 6.04 16.42 -28.39
C MET A 213 6.62 16.84 -29.73
N ALA A 214 7.06 18.09 -29.86
CA ALA A 214 7.81 18.56 -31.01
C ALA A 214 9.31 18.59 -30.65
N MET A 215 10.14 17.86 -31.37
CA MET A 215 11.59 17.84 -31.13
C MET A 215 12.39 17.59 -32.41
N SER A 216 13.68 17.91 -32.38
CA SER A 216 14.58 17.57 -33.47
C SER A 216 15.33 16.28 -33.13
N VAL A 217 14.85 15.17 -33.69
CA VAL A 217 15.41 13.83 -33.42
C VAL A 217 16.89 13.75 -33.81
N ALA A 218 17.31 14.50 -34.84
CA ALA A 218 18.70 14.51 -35.30
C ALA A 218 19.67 15.12 -34.27
N THR A 219 19.21 16.10 -33.50
CA THR A 219 20.01 16.87 -32.52
C THR A 219 19.57 16.65 -31.08
N MET A 220 18.73 15.65 -30.81
CA MET A 220 18.21 15.40 -29.47
C MET A 220 19.32 15.05 -28.48
N GLY A 221 19.33 15.75 -27.34
CA GLY A 221 20.23 15.51 -26.22
C GLY A 221 19.66 14.53 -25.21
N GLU A 222 20.36 14.35 -24.08
CA GLU A 222 19.93 13.45 -23.02
C GLU A 222 18.60 13.90 -22.40
N GLU A 223 18.48 15.20 -22.12
CA GLU A 223 17.26 15.78 -21.56
C GLU A 223 16.02 15.56 -22.45
N ASP A 224 16.18 15.69 -23.78
CA ASP A 224 15.08 15.47 -24.73
C ASP A 224 14.61 14.01 -24.72
N VAL A 225 15.56 13.06 -24.70
CA VAL A 225 15.27 11.63 -24.66
C VAL A 225 14.63 11.25 -23.33
N MET A 226 15.15 11.77 -22.21
CA MET A 226 14.59 11.53 -20.89
C MET A 226 13.20 12.15 -20.75
N SER A 227 12.95 13.32 -21.35
CA SER A 227 11.62 13.92 -21.40
C SER A 227 10.65 13.07 -22.22
N ALA A 228 11.07 12.56 -23.37
CA ALA A 228 10.26 11.67 -24.18
C ALA A 228 9.91 10.40 -23.40
N LEU A 229 10.91 9.77 -22.79
CA LEU A 229 10.73 8.57 -21.99
C LEU A 229 9.78 8.81 -20.80
N ARG A 230 9.94 9.92 -20.08
CA ARG A 230 9.03 10.30 -18.98
C ARG A 230 7.59 10.44 -19.46
N GLU A 231 7.37 11.14 -20.57
CA GLU A 231 6.03 11.31 -21.14
C GLU A 231 5.39 9.97 -21.55
N VAL A 232 6.16 9.04 -22.13
CA VAL A 232 5.67 7.68 -22.42
C VAL A 232 5.28 6.96 -21.13
N LEU A 233 6.14 6.98 -20.12
CA LEU A 233 5.88 6.29 -18.85
C LEU A 233 4.71 6.89 -18.09
N TYR A 234 4.43 8.18 -18.24
CA TYR A 234 3.28 8.85 -17.64
C TYR A 234 1.94 8.40 -18.22
N GLU A 235 1.94 7.86 -19.44
CA GLU A 235 0.76 7.22 -20.03
C GLU A 235 0.56 5.77 -19.53
N PHE A 236 1.50 5.24 -18.75
CA PHE A 236 1.41 3.88 -18.23
C PHE A 236 0.17 3.71 -17.34
N PRO A 237 -0.67 2.68 -17.59
CA PRO A 237 -1.87 2.45 -16.81
C PRO A 237 -1.53 1.95 -15.42
N VAL A 238 -2.23 2.46 -14.41
CA VAL A 238 -2.09 2.03 -13.02
C VAL A 238 -3.32 1.20 -12.65
N HIS A 239 -3.09 0.00 -12.16
CA HIS A 239 -4.12 -0.96 -11.77
C HIS A 239 -4.35 -1.00 -10.27
N GLU A 240 -3.28 -0.83 -9.51
CA GLU A 240 -3.29 -0.93 -8.06
C GLU A 240 -2.44 0.20 -7.49
N VAL A 241 -2.96 0.82 -6.43
CA VAL A 241 -2.26 1.88 -5.72
C VAL A 241 -2.17 1.44 -4.27
N ASN A 242 -0.95 1.16 -3.84
CA ASN A 242 -0.63 0.79 -2.47
C ASN A 242 -0.22 2.04 -1.73
N VAL A 243 -1.02 2.45 -0.75
CA VAL A 243 -0.74 3.61 0.08
C VAL A 243 -0.27 3.15 1.44
N ASN A 244 0.99 3.44 1.75
CA ASN A 244 1.61 3.12 3.03
C ASN A 244 1.34 4.26 4.01
N LEU A 245 0.62 3.91 5.08
CA LEU A 245 0.36 4.81 6.19
C LEU A 245 1.56 4.85 7.15
N PRO A 246 1.74 5.93 7.92
CA PRO A 246 2.73 5.97 8.98
C PRO A 246 2.54 4.79 9.94
N SER A 247 3.62 4.07 10.22
CA SER A 247 3.58 2.81 10.97
C SER A 247 2.91 2.94 12.35
N TRP A 248 3.08 4.08 13.03
CA TRP A 248 2.45 4.34 14.33
C TRP A 248 0.94 4.57 14.21
N VAL A 249 0.44 5.11 13.10
CA VAL A 249 -1.00 5.26 12.84
C VAL A 249 -1.65 3.89 12.68
N MET A 250 -0.94 2.93 12.06
CA MET A 250 -1.41 1.55 11.89
C MET A 250 -1.55 0.78 13.21
N VAL A 251 -0.92 1.24 14.30
CA VAL A 251 -1.04 0.63 15.64
C VAL A 251 -2.28 1.15 16.39
N LEU A 252 -2.85 2.28 15.95
CA LEU A 252 -4.06 2.83 16.55
C LEU A 252 -5.25 1.90 16.34
N GLN A 253 -6.17 1.88 17.31
CA GLN A 253 -7.41 1.12 17.22
C GLN A 253 -8.20 1.51 15.97
N ASP A 254 -8.94 0.57 15.38
CA ASP A 254 -9.69 0.78 14.13
C ASP A 254 -10.70 1.95 14.22
N ASN A 255 -11.20 2.23 15.43
CA ASN A 255 -12.14 3.31 15.72
C ASN A 255 -11.47 4.66 16.05
N HIS A 256 -10.14 4.73 16.03
CA HIS A 256 -9.43 5.97 16.33
C HIS A 256 -9.62 6.99 15.21
N TRP A 257 -10.06 8.20 15.55
CA TRP A 257 -10.43 9.26 14.59
C TRP A 257 -9.33 9.52 13.55
N LEU A 258 -8.07 9.57 13.98
CA LEU A 258 -6.95 9.84 13.09
C LEU A 258 -6.77 8.75 12.02
N ARG A 259 -6.87 7.48 12.43
CA ARG A 259 -6.76 6.35 11.50
C ARG A 259 -7.89 6.38 10.48
N SER A 260 -9.13 6.63 10.93
CA SER A 260 -10.27 6.77 10.03
C SER A 260 -10.10 7.95 9.05
N ASN A 261 -9.53 9.07 9.48
CA ASN A 261 -9.26 10.21 8.61
C ASN A 261 -8.25 9.87 7.50
N PHE A 262 -7.17 9.16 7.86
CA PHE A 262 -6.20 8.64 6.90
C PHE A 262 -6.86 7.68 5.89
N GLU A 263 -7.60 6.68 6.37
CA GLU A 263 -8.27 5.71 5.50
C GLU A 263 -9.30 6.37 4.55
N ASN A 264 -10.03 7.37 5.04
CA ASN A 264 -10.97 8.14 4.22
C ASN A 264 -10.25 9.01 3.19
N SER A 265 -9.17 9.71 3.57
CA SER A 265 -8.37 10.51 2.63
C SER A 265 -7.79 9.68 1.49
N VAL A 266 -7.31 8.47 1.80
CA VAL A 266 -6.85 7.51 0.79
C VAL A 266 -8.00 7.11 -0.13
N ARG A 267 -9.16 6.77 0.43
CA ARG A 267 -10.32 6.37 -0.35
C ARG A 267 -10.81 7.46 -1.28
N ASP A 268 -10.83 8.71 -0.85
CA ASP A 268 -11.34 9.83 -1.63
C ASP A 268 -10.37 10.25 -2.74
N THR A 269 -9.06 10.20 -2.46
CA THR A 269 -8.04 10.70 -3.39
C THR A 269 -7.65 9.67 -4.46
N VAL A 270 -7.67 8.38 -4.14
CA VAL A 270 -7.21 7.31 -5.06
C VAL A 270 -8.22 6.97 -6.17
N GLN A 271 -9.50 7.35 -6.02
CA GLN A 271 -10.57 7.00 -6.98
C GLN A 271 -10.32 7.48 -8.42
N ASP A 272 -9.53 8.54 -8.59
CA ASP A 272 -9.30 9.18 -9.89
C ASP A 272 -8.01 8.71 -10.60
N ILE A 273 -7.27 7.76 -10.03
CA ILE A 273 -6.01 7.29 -10.63
C ILE A 273 -6.29 6.27 -11.73
N ARG A 274 -5.89 6.59 -12.97
CA ARG A 274 -5.92 5.64 -14.10
C ARG A 274 -4.56 5.47 -14.74
N ARG A 275 -3.73 6.50 -14.72
CA ARG A 275 -2.38 6.52 -15.31
C ARG A 275 -1.38 7.04 -14.29
N LEU A 276 -0.10 6.77 -14.55
CA LEU A 276 0.99 7.23 -13.68
C LEU A 276 0.98 8.76 -13.52
N ARG A 277 0.64 9.51 -14.57
CA ARG A 277 0.48 10.98 -14.47
C ARG A 277 -0.53 11.41 -13.41
N ASP A 278 -1.58 10.63 -13.20
CA ASP A 278 -2.59 10.94 -12.20
C ASP A 278 -2.04 10.76 -10.78
N VAL A 279 -1.08 9.85 -10.59
CA VAL A 279 -0.42 9.61 -9.30
C VAL A 279 0.34 10.85 -8.84
N ASP A 280 1.11 11.50 -9.70
CA ASP A 280 1.85 12.72 -9.34
C ASP A 280 0.89 13.86 -8.91
N ARG A 281 -0.26 13.96 -9.57
CA ARG A 281 -1.31 14.92 -9.20
C ARG A 281 -1.93 14.57 -7.84
N VAL A 282 -2.21 13.29 -7.60
CA VAL A 282 -2.77 12.78 -6.34
C VAL A 282 -1.80 12.93 -5.17
N VAL A 283 -0.51 12.66 -5.38
CA VAL A 283 0.54 12.92 -4.38
C VAL A 283 0.52 14.38 -3.91
N SER A 284 0.24 15.31 -4.83
CA SER A 284 0.08 16.73 -4.48
C SER A 284 -1.20 16.99 -3.67
N GLN A 285 -2.32 16.34 -4.01
CA GLN A 285 -3.60 16.47 -3.28
C GLN A 285 -3.52 15.96 -1.84
N PHE A 286 -2.71 14.92 -1.57
CA PHE A 286 -2.48 14.46 -0.20
C PHE A 286 -1.87 15.54 0.71
N SER A 287 -1.18 16.52 0.14
CA SER A 287 -0.60 17.65 0.89
C SER A 287 -1.65 18.68 1.34
N ASP A 288 -2.90 18.56 0.88
CA ASP A 288 -4.00 19.45 1.30
C ASP A 288 -4.60 19.04 2.66
N TYR A 289 -4.26 17.85 3.17
CA TYR A 289 -4.76 17.36 4.46
C TYR A 289 -3.83 17.77 5.61
N ASP A 290 -4.36 18.47 6.61
CA ASP A 290 -3.58 18.98 7.76
C ASP A 290 -2.82 17.89 8.57
N PHE A 291 -3.25 16.64 8.48
CA PHE A 291 -2.63 15.50 9.18
C PHE A 291 -1.60 14.75 8.33
N ILE A 292 -1.34 15.21 7.10
CA ILE A 292 -0.33 14.68 6.18
C ILE A 292 0.70 15.78 5.94
N GLU A 293 1.95 15.52 6.31
CA GLU A 293 3.05 16.45 6.07
C GLU A 293 3.58 16.35 4.64
N ARG A 294 3.75 15.11 4.16
CA ARG A 294 4.16 14.85 2.78
C ARG A 294 3.59 13.53 2.28
N ALA A 295 3.39 13.45 0.97
CA ALA A 295 3.23 12.20 0.25
C ALA A 295 4.37 12.06 -0.75
N ALA A 296 4.83 10.84 -0.99
CA ALA A 296 5.88 10.56 -1.98
C ALA A 296 5.60 9.25 -2.72
N LEU A 297 5.91 9.21 -4.01
CA LEU A 297 5.97 7.96 -4.76
C LEU A 297 7.20 7.18 -4.28
N ALA A 298 6.98 6.09 -3.55
CA ALA A 298 8.05 5.25 -3.02
C ALA A 298 8.65 4.35 -4.11
N GLY A 299 7.79 3.88 -5.02
CA GLY A 299 8.19 3.03 -6.11
C GLY A 299 7.03 2.70 -7.03
N MET A 300 7.36 2.10 -8.17
CA MET A 300 6.36 1.58 -9.09
C MET A 300 6.83 0.25 -9.68
N ASN A 301 5.93 -0.73 -9.66
CA ASN A 301 6.08 -1.94 -10.45
C ASN A 301 5.30 -1.80 -11.75
N MET A 302 5.99 -1.34 -12.79
CA MET A 302 5.44 -1.26 -14.14
C MET A 302 4.97 -2.62 -14.66
N GLY A 303 5.63 -3.71 -14.25
CA GLY A 303 5.26 -5.06 -14.65
C GLY A 303 3.86 -5.48 -14.18
N GLN A 304 3.38 -4.89 -13.09
CA GLN A 304 2.06 -5.20 -12.52
C GLN A 304 1.10 -4.01 -12.56
N GLY A 305 1.57 -2.83 -13.00
CA GLY A 305 0.83 -1.58 -12.91
C GLY A 305 0.53 -1.17 -11.46
N VAL A 306 1.42 -1.50 -10.53
CA VAL A 306 1.27 -1.19 -9.10
C VAL A 306 2.10 0.05 -8.77
N ALA A 307 1.48 1.08 -8.20
CA ALA A 307 2.15 2.27 -7.69
C ALA A 307 2.16 2.25 -6.15
N GLU A 308 3.29 2.60 -5.54
CA GLU A 308 3.44 2.68 -4.09
C GLU A 308 3.62 4.13 -3.65
N ILE A 309 2.75 4.59 -2.74
CA ILE A 309 2.76 5.95 -2.20
C ILE A 309 2.97 5.87 -0.69
N ASP A 310 3.99 6.55 -0.19
CA ASP A 310 4.23 6.70 1.24
C ASP A 310 3.63 8.00 1.74
N LEU A 311 2.81 7.91 2.79
CA LEU A 311 2.28 9.06 3.53
C LEU A 311 3.08 9.27 4.81
N TYR A 312 3.38 10.53 5.10
CA TYR A 312 4.09 10.94 6.30
C TYR A 312 3.19 11.88 7.10
N ALA A 313 3.07 11.61 8.39
CA ALA A 313 2.34 12.46 9.32
C ALA A 313 3.30 13.46 9.98
N PRO A 314 2.83 14.68 10.32
CA PRO A 314 3.63 15.65 11.08
C PRO A 314 4.08 15.09 12.42
N ASP A 315 5.31 15.39 12.83
CA ASP A 315 5.88 14.97 14.12
C ASP A 315 5.03 15.46 15.32
N GLU A 316 4.49 16.69 15.25
CA GLU A 316 3.63 17.25 16.29
C GLU A 316 2.34 16.44 16.51
N LEU A 317 1.85 15.79 15.46
CA LEU A 317 0.66 14.96 15.52
C LEU A 317 0.93 13.67 16.29
N TYR A 318 2.12 13.08 16.13
CA TYR A 318 2.52 11.91 16.91
C TYR A 318 2.50 12.21 18.41
N ASP A 319 3.10 13.33 18.83
CA ASP A 319 3.14 13.73 20.24
C ASP A 319 1.74 13.97 20.81
N LYS A 320 0.85 14.61 20.02
CA LYS A 320 -0.54 14.84 20.40
C LYS A 320 -1.30 13.53 20.61
N ILE A 321 -1.17 12.58 19.68
CA ILE A 321 -1.84 11.28 19.79
C ILE A 321 -1.24 10.45 20.93
N LEU A 322 0.06 10.53 21.17
CA LEU A 322 0.69 9.86 22.29
C LEU A 322 0.11 10.36 23.62
N MET A 323 -0.07 11.68 23.78
CA MET A 323 -0.73 12.23 24.97
C MET A 323 -2.20 11.81 25.08
N GLU A 324 -2.93 11.71 23.97
CA GLU A 324 -4.32 11.24 23.94
C GLU A 324 -4.43 9.77 24.39
N VAL A 325 -3.58 8.89 23.86
CA VAL A 325 -3.60 7.44 24.15
C VAL A 325 -3.15 7.16 25.59
N VAL A 326 -2.11 7.84 26.05
CA VAL A 326 -1.58 7.65 27.42
C VAL A 326 -2.49 8.34 28.45
N GLY A 327 -3.25 9.38 28.04
CA GLY A 327 -4.17 10.12 28.90
C GLY A 327 -3.49 11.07 29.88
N VAL A 328 -2.18 11.33 29.71
CA VAL A 328 -1.39 12.26 30.52
C VAL A 328 -0.53 13.15 29.63
N GLU A 329 -0.29 14.37 30.09
CA GLU A 329 0.53 15.34 29.38
C GLU A 329 2.02 14.95 29.44
N ILE A 330 2.67 14.82 28.28
CA ILE A 330 4.07 14.44 28.17
C ILE A 330 4.90 15.72 27.99
N ARG A 331 5.66 16.10 29.02
CA ARG A 331 6.47 17.33 29.03
C ARG A 331 7.81 17.20 28.30
N GLY A 332 8.29 15.97 28.10
CA GLY A 332 9.62 15.70 27.57
C GLY A 332 9.97 14.21 27.56
N LYS A 333 11.14 13.91 26.98
CA LYS A 333 11.66 12.53 26.82
C LYS A 333 11.95 11.84 28.15
N ASP A 334 12.38 12.60 29.15
CA ASP A 334 12.60 12.15 30.52
C ASP A 334 11.29 11.74 31.19
N HIS A 335 10.23 12.56 31.08
CA HIS A 335 8.91 12.22 31.61
C HIS A 335 8.31 11.00 30.91
N LEU A 336 8.44 10.91 29.58
CA LEU A 336 8.00 9.73 28.83
C LEU A 336 8.70 8.45 29.30
N LEU A 337 10.02 8.50 29.54
CA LEU A 337 10.77 7.36 30.03
C LEU A 337 10.31 6.94 31.44
N GLN A 338 10.03 7.92 32.31
CA GLN A 338 9.49 7.65 33.64
C GLN A 338 8.12 6.96 33.55
N LEU A 339 7.20 7.51 32.76
CA LEU A 339 5.88 6.90 32.52
C LEU A 339 6.02 5.48 31.99
N MET A 340 6.94 5.23 31.05
CA MET A 340 7.14 3.89 30.53
C MET A 340 7.67 2.90 31.58
N GLN A 341 8.51 3.36 32.51
CA GLN A 341 8.95 2.52 33.64
C GLN A 341 7.79 2.20 34.59
N GLU A 342 6.94 3.18 34.88
CA GLU A 342 5.75 3.01 35.71
C GLU A 342 4.75 2.05 35.06
N PHE A 343 4.45 2.21 33.76
CA PHE A 343 3.59 1.29 33.01
C PHE A 343 4.20 -0.10 32.90
N ALA A 344 5.51 -0.24 32.68
CA ALA A 344 6.17 -1.54 32.62
C ALA A 344 6.17 -2.25 33.98
N HIS A 345 6.22 -1.51 35.09
CA HIS A 345 6.05 -2.08 36.43
C HIS A 345 4.60 -2.51 36.64
N ALA A 346 3.63 -1.61 36.43
CA ALA A 346 2.21 -1.89 36.59
C ALA A 346 1.75 -3.07 35.71
N LYS A 347 2.24 -3.16 34.48
CA LYS A 347 1.95 -4.27 33.56
C LYS A 347 2.48 -5.60 34.09
N ARG A 348 3.72 -5.65 34.61
CA ARG A 348 4.28 -6.89 35.17
C ARG A 348 3.46 -7.39 36.37
N GLU A 349 3.07 -6.49 37.26
CA GLU A 349 2.23 -6.83 38.40
C GLU A 349 0.82 -7.26 37.94
N TYR A 350 0.21 -6.55 36.99
CA TYR A 350 -1.11 -6.91 36.46
C TYR A 350 -1.11 -8.26 35.73
N ASP A 351 -0.12 -8.51 34.87
CA ASP A 351 -0.02 -9.72 34.06
C ASP A 351 0.06 -10.99 34.95
N GLN A 352 0.60 -10.88 36.17
CA GLN A 352 0.61 -11.98 37.16
C GLN A 352 -0.80 -12.40 37.59
N PHE A 353 -1.75 -11.46 37.62
CA PHE A 353 -3.11 -11.66 38.13
C PHE A 353 -4.20 -11.62 37.05
N ALA A 354 -3.85 -11.30 35.80
CA ALA A 354 -4.81 -11.04 34.73
C ALA A 354 -5.78 -12.22 34.50
N GLU A 355 -5.26 -13.44 34.38
CA GLU A 355 -6.07 -14.65 34.20
C GLU A 355 -6.96 -14.93 35.42
N ALA A 356 -6.43 -14.72 36.64
CA ALA A 356 -7.18 -14.90 37.87
C ALA A 356 -8.36 -13.92 37.96
N LEU A 357 -8.14 -12.66 37.57
CA LEU A 357 -9.21 -11.65 37.52
C LEU A 357 -10.31 -12.02 36.53
N GLU A 358 -9.95 -12.55 35.37
CA GLU A 358 -10.92 -13.00 34.36
C GLU A 358 -11.70 -14.23 34.83
N MET A 359 -11.03 -15.18 35.48
CA MET A 359 -11.66 -16.33 36.14
C MET A 359 -12.67 -15.88 37.20
N VAL A 360 -12.30 -15.00 38.13
CA VAL A 360 -13.22 -14.50 39.18
C VAL A 360 -14.47 -13.85 38.58
N LYS A 361 -14.31 -13.06 37.52
CA LYS A 361 -15.45 -12.41 36.85
C LYS A 361 -16.41 -13.43 36.26
N THR A 362 -15.90 -14.55 35.77
CA THR A 362 -16.69 -15.56 35.07
C THR A 362 -17.29 -16.59 36.03
N THR A 363 -16.49 -17.14 36.95
CA THR A 363 -16.86 -18.28 37.81
C THR A 363 -17.09 -17.89 39.27
N GLY A 364 -16.72 -16.68 39.68
CA GLY A 364 -16.72 -16.24 41.07
C GLY A 364 -15.47 -16.64 41.86
N TYR A 365 -14.55 -17.44 41.27
CA TYR A 365 -13.32 -17.87 41.93
C TYR A 365 -12.16 -17.94 40.92
N GLY A 366 -11.07 -17.24 41.20
CA GLY A 366 -9.86 -17.26 40.36
C GLY A 366 -8.61 -17.53 41.18
N ILE A 367 -7.63 -18.11 40.51
CA ILE A 367 -6.38 -18.55 41.10
C ILE A 367 -5.24 -17.98 40.26
N ALA A 368 -4.36 -17.22 40.90
CA ALA A 368 -3.11 -16.77 40.29
C ALA A 368 -1.99 -17.74 40.73
N PRO A 369 -1.41 -18.52 39.79
CA PRO A 369 -0.33 -19.42 40.13
C PRO A 369 0.93 -18.63 40.51
N PRO A 370 1.76 -19.15 41.43
CA PRO A 370 3.05 -18.54 41.74
C PRO A 370 3.96 -18.51 40.53
N THR A 371 4.74 -17.44 40.42
CA THR A 371 5.84 -17.36 39.46
C THR A 371 7.02 -18.20 39.94
N LEU A 372 7.90 -18.61 39.03
CA LEU A 372 9.13 -19.34 39.37
C LEU A 372 10.02 -18.56 40.34
N ALA A 373 10.01 -17.22 40.28
CA ALA A 373 10.76 -16.37 41.18
C ALA A 373 10.23 -16.38 42.63
N GLU A 374 8.97 -16.77 42.82
CA GLU A 374 8.31 -16.87 44.13
C GLU A 374 8.39 -18.28 44.73
N MET A 375 8.95 -19.25 43.99
CA MET A 375 9.15 -20.60 44.47
C MET A 375 10.41 -20.70 45.34
N ALA A 376 10.26 -21.13 46.59
CA ALA A 376 11.36 -21.47 47.48
C ALA A 376 11.55 -23.00 47.51
N LEU A 377 12.73 -23.47 47.10
CA LEU A 377 13.13 -24.87 47.14
C LEU A 377 14.00 -25.12 48.37
N ASP A 378 13.57 -26.03 49.26
CA ASP A 378 14.35 -26.49 50.40
C ASP A 378 15.50 -27.41 49.93
N GLU A 379 16.53 -27.54 50.76
CA GLU A 379 17.65 -28.45 50.47
C GLU A 379 17.17 -29.91 50.28
N PRO A 380 17.68 -30.63 49.28
CA PRO A 380 17.28 -32.01 49.03
C PRO A 380 17.65 -32.95 50.19
N GLU A 381 16.66 -33.65 50.75
CA GLU A 381 16.88 -34.59 51.85
C GLU A 381 16.93 -36.05 51.35
N LEU A 382 17.94 -36.80 51.80
CA LEU A 382 18.04 -38.23 51.50
C LEU A 382 17.08 -39.02 52.38
N ILE A 383 16.10 -39.69 51.76
CA ILE A 383 15.12 -40.50 52.45
C ILE A 383 15.35 -41.99 52.19
N ARG A 384 15.10 -42.81 53.19
CA ARG A 384 15.23 -44.27 53.09
C ARG A 384 13.91 -44.94 53.45
N GLN A 385 13.42 -45.80 52.55
CA GLN A 385 12.23 -46.63 52.78
C GLN A 385 12.59 -48.09 52.52
N GLY A 386 12.77 -48.86 53.60
CA GLY A 386 13.25 -50.24 53.54
C GLY A 386 14.66 -50.36 52.94
N SER A 387 14.79 -51.05 51.81
CA SER A 387 16.05 -51.24 51.06
C SER A 387 16.30 -50.19 49.97
N ARG A 388 15.38 -49.24 49.76
CA ARG A 388 15.50 -48.22 48.71
C ARG A 388 15.83 -46.84 49.30
N PHE A 389 16.65 -46.10 48.56
CA PHE A 389 16.98 -44.70 48.85
C PHE A 389 16.33 -43.79 47.81
N GLY A 390 15.88 -42.62 48.25
CA GLY A 390 15.33 -41.58 47.40
C GLY A 390 15.77 -40.20 47.89
N VAL A 391 15.44 -39.18 47.11
CA VAL A 391 15.67 -37.78 47.45
C VAL A 391 14.30 -37.11 47.57
N ARG A 392 14.06 -36.47 48.71
CA ARG A 392 12.88 -35.63 48.94
C ARG A 392 13.25 -34.20 48.58
N LEU A 393 12.52 -33.67 47.60
CA LEU A 393 12.54 -32.26 47.26
C LEU A 393 11.27 -31.64 47.83
N LYS A 394 11.40 -30.51 48.53
CA LYS A 394 10.26 -29.76 49.05
C LYS A 394 10.33 -28.35 48.49
N ALA A 395 9.27 -27.94 47.81
CA ALA A 395 9.11 -26.59 47.30
C ALA A 395 7.89 -25.95 47.96
N THR A 396 8.00 -24.67 48.27
CA THR A 396 6.90 -23.84 48.79
C THR A 396 6.72 -22.63 47.89
N ALA A 397 5.46 -22.28 47.62
CA ALA A 397 5.15 -21.16 46.76
C ALA A 397 3.80 -20.55 47.18
N PRO A 398 3.66 -19.22 47.20
CA PRO A 398 2.40 -18.57 47.53
C PRO A 398 1.39 -18.73 46.39
N SER A 399 0.17 -19.18 46.70
CA SER A 399 -0.94 -19.17 45.75
C SER A 399 -1.90 -18.05 46.13
N ILE A 400 -2.24 -17.17 45.19
CA ILE A 400 -3.18 -16.08 45.42
C ILE A 400 -4.56 -16.51 44.89
N HIS A 401 -5.53 -16.49 45.79
CA HIS A 401 -6.92 -16.83 45.51
C HIS A 401 -7.77 -15.57 45.58
N MET A 402 -8.55 -15.34 44.53
CA MET A 402 -9.49 -14.24 44.45
C MET A 402 -10.92 -14.81 44.47
N ILE A 403 -11.79 -14.21 45.27
CA ILE A 403 -13.16 -14.68 45.49
C ILE A 403 -14.11 -13.51 45.28
N ARG A 404 -15.07 -13.67 44.37
CA ARG A 404 -16.19 -12.71 44.24
C ARG A 404 -17.23 -13.02 45.29
N VAL A 405 -17.62 -12.01 46.06
CA VAL A 405 -18.71 -12.10 47.04
C VAL A 405 -19.74 -11.03 46.69
N ASP A 406 -20.97 -11.45 46.47
CA ASP A 406 -22.08 -10.55 46.22
C ASP A 406 -22.62 -10.04 47.56
N VAL A 407 -22.58 -8.73 47.77
CA VAL A 407 -23.05 -8.09 49.00
C VAL A 407 -24.40 -7.46 48.75
N GLU A 408 -25.43 -8.04 49.36
CA GLU A 408 -26.78 -7.47 49.31
C GLU A 408 -26.94 -6.40 50.39
N SER A 409 -27.43 -5.22 50.02
CA SER A 409 -27.82 -4.16 50.96
C SER A 409 -29.24 -3.74 50.65
N GLU A 410 -30.11 -3.84 51.65
CA GLU A 410 -31.51 -3.43 51.57
C GLU A 410 -31.66 -2.05 52.21
N PHE A 411 -32.38 -1.15 51.52
CA PHE A 411 -32.76 0.16 52.05
C PHE A 411 -34.28 0.20 52.23
N SER A 412 -34.73 0.11 53.48
CA SER A 412 -36.16 0.05 53.83
C SER A 412 -36.54 1.25 54.70
N PRO A 413 -36.72 2.45 54.10
CA PRO A 413 -37.06 3.64 54.86
C PRO A 413 -38.46 3.51 55.46
N ILE A 414 -38.60 3.79 56.75
CA ILE A 414 -39.90 3.84 57.41
C ILE A 414 -40.49 5.23 57.18
N ILE A 415 -41.53 5.29 56.35
CA ILE A 415 -42.19 6.54 55.95
C ILE A 415 -43.59 6.54 56.54
N GLY A 416 -43.97 7.68 57.12
CA GLY A 416 -45.10 7.84 58.04
C GLY A 416 -46.39 7.10 57.68
N THR A 417 -47.22 7.70 56.81
CA THR A 417 -48.56 7.16 56.48
C THR A 417 -48.54 6.35 55.18
N GLU A 418 -49.50 5.43 55.03
CA GLU A 418 -49.65 4.57 53.83
C GLU A 418 -49.64 5.36 52.51
N LYS A 419 -50.34 6.51 52.47
CA LYS A 419 -50.35 7.39 51.30
C LYS A 419 -48.98 7.95 50.91
N GLN A 420 -48.13 8.25 51.91
CA GLN A 420 -46.78 8.76 51.66
C GLN A 420 -45.85 7.66 51.13
N SER A 421 -46.03 6.43 51.58
CA SER A 421 -45.32 5.27 51.05
C SER A 421 -45.72 4.96 49.61
N GLU A 422 -47.01 5.03 49.26
CA GLU A 422 -47.49 4.86 47.89
C GLU A 422 -46.94 5.94 46.93
N GLU A 423 -46.85 7.19 47.40
CA GLU A 423 -46.33 8.31 46.61
C GLU A 423 -44.83 8.14 46.31
N LEU A 424 -44.03 7.68 47.29
CA LEU A 424 -42.62 7.38 47.05
C LEU A 424 -42.43 6.22 46.07
N VAL A 425 -43.21 5.14 46.21
CA VAL A 425 -43.13 4.01 45.28
C VAL A 425 -43.46 4.45 43.86
N ARG A 426 -44.49 5.31 43.69
CA ARG A 426 -44.85 5.85 42.37
C ARG A 426 -43.74 6.72 41.78
N TYR A 427 -43.11 7.56 42.60
CA TYR A 427 -41.97 8.38 42.20
C TYR A 427 -40.78 7.52 41.72
N LEU A 428 -40.42 6.47 42.46
CA LEU A 428 -39.32 5.57 42.09
C LEU A 428 -39.63 4.72 40.86
N MET A 429 -40.89 4.28 40.69
CA MET A 429 -41.31 3.50 39.53
C MET A 429 -41.33 4.33 38.23
N GLN A 430 -41.65 5.62 38.32
CA GLN A 430 -41.63 6.52 37.17
C GLN A 430 -40.22 6.65 36.58
N ASP A 431 -39.20 6.83 37.43
CA ASP A 431 -37.80 6.89 36.98
C ASP A 431 -37.28 5.55 36.46
N PHE A 432 -37.78 4.44 37.02
CA PHE A 432 -37.40 3.08 36.65
C PHE A 432 -37.90 2.67 35.25
N GLU A 433 -39.13 3.05 34.89
CA GLU A 433 -39.73 2.75 33.59
C GLU A 433 -39.00 3.45 32.43
N ASP A 434 -38.44 4.66 32.67
CA ASP A 434 -37.68 5.41 31.67
C ASP A 434 -36.24 4.88 31.51
N ASN A 435 -35.53 4.61 32.61
CA ASN A 435 -34.20 4.00 32.59
C ASN A 435 -33.86 3.41 33.98
N PRO A 436 -33.68 2.08 34.10
CA PRO A 436 -33.36 1.42 35.37
C PRO A 436 -32.11 1.95 36.09
N LEU A 437 -31.20 2.61 35.37
CA LEU A 437 -29.98 3.21 35.94
C LEU A 437 -30.23 4.60 36.56
N LYS A 438 -31.26 5.33 36.13
CA LYS A 438 -31.57 6.67 36.66
C LYS A 438 -32.03 6.65 38.11
N ILE A 439 -32.64 5.55 38.56
CA ILE A 439 -33.10 5.39 39.94
C ILE A 439 -31.96 5.55 40.97
N TRP A 440 -30.72 5.28 40.57
CA TRP A 440 -29.53 5.44 41.41
C TRP A 440 -29.18 6.92 41.67
N GLU A 441 -29.58 7.80 40.76
CA GLU A 441 -29.38 9.24 40.86
C GLU A 441 -30.54 9.95 41.59
N SER A 442 -31.67 9.27 41.78
CA SER A 442 -32.85 9.82 42.46
C SER A 442 -32.51 10.24 43.89
N ASP A 443 -32.88 11.48 44.23
CA ASP A 443 -32.70 12.07 45.56
C ASP A 443 -33.80 11.58 46.50
N ILE A 444 -33.40 10.94 47.60
CA ILE A 444 -34.28 10.45 48.64
C ILE A 444 -33.79 11.04 49.96
N PHE A 445 -34.53 12.01 50.48
CA PHE A 445 -34.24 12.74 51.73
C PHE A 445 -32.95 13.58 51.72
N GLY A 446 -32.59 14.19 50.58
CA GLY A 446 -31.43 15.09 50.45
C GLY A 446 -30.12 14.35 50.25
N ARG A 447 -30.19 13.09 49.82
CA ARG A 447 -29.07 12.20 49.49
C ARG A 447 -29.49 11.31 48.32
N SER A 448 -28.56 11.03 47.40
CA SER A 448 -28.84 10.10 46.30
C SER A 448 -28.95 8.66 46.80
N LEU A 449 -29.85 7.88 46.21
CA LEU A 449 -30.01 6.45 46.54
C LEU A 449 -28.69 5.68 46.39
N HIS A 450 -27.89 5.98 45.35
CA HIS A 450 -26.55 5.41 45.16
C HIS A 450 -25.63 5.64 46.37
N SER A 451 -25.63 6.84 46.95
CA SER A 451 -24.78 7.15 48.11
C SER A 451 -25.16 6.32 49.34
N ILE A 452 -26.46 6.18 49.61
CA ILE A 452 -27.01 5.44 50.76
C ILE A 452 -26.71 3.94 50.62
N VAL A 453 -26.94 3.37 49.44
CA VAL A 453 -26.67 1.95 49.18
C VAL A 453 -25.16 1.65 49.23
N ARG A 454 -24.32 2.54 48.68
CA ARG A 454 -22.86 2.40 48.74
C ARG A 454 -22.34 2.45 50.18
N GLU A 455 -22.85 3.35 51.02
CA GLU A 455 -22.52 3.39 52.46
C GLU A 455 -22.93 2.09 53.16
N GLY A 456 -24.14 1.56 52.88
CA GLY A 456 -24.60 0.28 53.40
C GLY A 456 -23.71 -0.91 53.00
N ILE A 457 -23.31 -0.97 51.73
CA ILE A 457 -22.38 -1.98 51.22
C ILE A 457 -21.00 -1.83 51.87
N GLN A 458 -20.44 -0.62 51.95
CA GLN A 458 -19.14 -0.37 52.59
C GLN A 458 -19.14 -0.76 54.07
N GLY A 459 -20.23 -0.47 54.80
CA GLY A 459 -20.39 -0.89 56.19
C GLY A 459 -20.37 -2.41 56.34
N LYS A 460 -21.06 -3.15 55.46
CA LYS A 460 -21.07 -4.62 55.45
C LYS A 460 -19.71 -5.22 55.06
N LEU A 461 -19.02 -4.63 54.08
CA LEU A 461 -17.67 -5.04 53.68
C LEU A 461 -16.65 -4.90 54.82
N ALA A 462 -16.82 -3.87 55.66
CA ALA A 462 -15.97 -3.65 56.83
C ALA A 462 -16.27 -4.57 58.03
N MET A 463 -17.39 -5.29 58.03
CA MET A 463 -17.80 -6.12 59.17
C MET A 463 -17.05 -7.45 59.31
N MET A 464 -16.39 -7.96 58.26
CA MET A 464 -15.70 -9.25 58.36
C MET A 464 -14.49 -9.13 59.30
N PRO A 465 -14.49 -9.77 60.49
CA PRO A 465 -13.40 -9.62 61.43
C PRO A 465 -12.13 -10.32 60.93
N ASP A 466 -10.96 -9.82 61.32
CA ASP A 466 -9.67 -10.37 60.87
C ASP A 466 -9.49 -11.85 61.24
N ASN A 467 -10.07 -12.29 62.36
CA ASN A 467 -10.04 -13.70 62.76
C ASN A 467 -10.74 -14.63 61.75
N ALA A 468 -11.81 -14.16 61.10
CA ALA A 468 -12.58 -14.92 60.13
C ALA A 468 -11.84 -14.97 58.80
N ARG A 469 -11.20 -13.85 58.40
CA ARG A 469 -10.32 -13.78 57.23
C ARG A 469 -9.16 -14.76 57.35
N TYR A 470 -8.50 -14.78 58.52
CA TYR A 470 -7.39 -15.70 58.79
C TYR A 470 -7.83 -17.16 58.78
N LYS A 471 -8.96 -17.49 59.44
CA LYS A 471 -9.52 -18.85 59.43
C LYS A 471 -9.88 -19.32 58.02
N LEU A 472 -10.43 -18.45 57.19
CA LEU A 472 -10.74 -18.76 55.79
C LEU A 472 -9.46 -19.08 55.00
N GLN A 473 -8.44 -18.22 55.12
CA GLN A 473 -7.14 -18.44 54.49
C GLN A 473 -6.48 -19.76 54.94
N GLU A 474 -6.45 -20.02 56.25
CA GLU A 474 -5.86 -21.25 56.80
C GLU A 474 -6.61 -22.50 56.32
N THR A 475 -7.94 -22.43 56.29
CA THR A 475 -8.79 -23.53 55.82
C THR A 475 -8.53 -23.84 54.35
N LEU A 476 -8.47 -22.80 53.50
CA LEU A 476 -8.10 -22.95 52.08
C LEU A 476 -6.69 -23.55 51.95
N GLY A 477 -5.72 -23.07 52.74
CA GLY A 477 -4.36 -23.59 52.73
C GLY A 477 -4.26 -25.07 53.11
N ARG A 478 -5.02 -25.52 54.13
CA ARG A 478 -5.07 -26.94 54.51
C ARG A 478 -5.67 -27.81 53.42
N ILE A 479 -6.78 -27.39 52.80
CA ILE A 479 -7.43 -28.16 51.73
C ILE A 479 -6.49 -28.38 50.55
N ILE A 480 -5.77 -27.33 50.15
CA ILE A 480 -4.82 -27.40 49.03
C ILE A 480 -3.64 -28.31 49.35
N ASN A 481 -3.09 -28.23 50.56
CA ASN A 481 -1.90 -29.00 50.95
C ASN A 481 -2.19 -30.47 51.30
N GLU A 482 -3.33 -30.74 51.92
CA GLU A 482 -3.69 -32.07 52.44
C GLU A 482 -4.50 -32.90 51.42
N GLY A 483 -4.98 -32.28 50.33
CA GLY A 483 -5.76 -32.95 49.29
C GLY A 483 -7.07 -33.54 49.81
N SER A 484 -7.55 -33.08 50.97
CA SER A 484 -8.74 -33.57 51.65
C SER A 484 -9.99 -33.04 50.96
N GLY A 485 -10.43 -33.79 49.95
CA GLY A 485 -11.69 -33.56 49.26
C GLY A 485 -12.88 -33.83 50.19
N GLY A 486 -13.54 -32.77 50.64
CA GLY A 486 -14.93 -32.87 51.07
C GLY A 486 -15.23 -32.13 52.36
N LEU A 487 -15.88 -30.97 52.19
CA LEU A 487 -16.66 -30.23 53.19
C LEU A 487 -15.88 -29.17 53.99
N ILE A 488 -16.06 -27.91 53.60
CA ILE A 488 -15.79 -26.74 54.44
C ILE A 488 -17.03 -26.53 55.32
N ALA A 489 -16.93 -26.84 56.62
CA ALA A 489 -17.98 -26.52 57.59
C ALA A 489 -17.62 -25.21 58.31
N ILE A 490 -18.33 -24.13 57.98
CA ILE A 490 -18.26 -22.87 58.72
C ILE A 490 -19.42 -22.87 59.71
N ILE A 491 -19.12 -23.01 61.01
CA ILE A 491 -20.10 -22.84 62.08
C ILE A 491 -20.07 -21.36 62.45
N LEU A 492 -21.14 -20.64 62.11
CA LEU A 492 -21.32 -19.21 62.37
C LEU A 492 -21.90 -18.96 63.76
#